data_AF-A0A257TED0-F1
#
_entry.id   AF-A0A257TED0-F1
#
_cell.length_a   1.000
_cell.length_b   1.000
_cell.length_c   1.000
_cell.angle_alpha   90.00
_cell.angle_beta   90.00
_cell.angle_gamma   90.00
#
_symmetry.space_group_name_H-M   'P 1'
#
loop_
_entity.id
_entity.type
_entity.pdbx_description
1 polymer ?
#
loop_
_entity_poly.entity_id
_entity_poly.type
_entity_poly.pdbx_seq_one_letter_code
_entity_poly.pdbx_strand_id
1 'polypeptide(L)'
;MCVTGRHYRLGLRSLVRHPRKWYAWYTSTLNSMLAQRSWLIALAVALALVVGGVAVLLQHSSTHPLVNHAASVPNTTLPAPTNLSTSTSVIASSSPESRNLTSDGQFHIAGSVVYDGSFAIPGADPRSFKILYYSPQHHTKWYESDNAHVYLQTNVLPGADPSSFRIIYEKADGEPSGYAVDRKHAYYFGDQVPNADPATFSVLLDAMGFATAFATDSRAAYMNGIVIPGADPRRFALIPDSIGSDSYAKDGTHVYTTDFATTTVITGADPSSFSIIYSASFPPYSINGGEVDFFAEDKNTVYFDQHPMRGVDKTTFSPLYYNTDSCARCPNDEWNGYSKDRYHVYYLQNVIPGADAASFTIHITAADSQQGTNGADAKDRYHLYSQGKVIQ
;
A
#
# COMPACT_ATOMS: atom_id res chain seq x y z
N MET A 1 25.94 -22.71 -53.53
CA MET A 1 24.50 -22.67 -53.88
C MET A 1 23.78 -23.61 -52.92
N CYS A 2 22.72 -23.26 -52.19
CA CYS A 2 22.07 -21.99 -51.89
C CYS A 2 21.34 -22.18 -50.55
N VAL A 3 21.27 -21.11 -49.77
CA VAL A 3 20.65 -21.00 -48.44
C VAL A 3 19.14 -20.81 -48.57
N THR A 4 18.34 -21.46 -47.73
CA THR A 4 16.99 -21.00 -47.32
C THR A 4 16.80 -21.49 -45.86
N GLY A 5 16.52 -20.69 -44.83
CA GLY A 5 15.98 -19.34 -44.74
C GLY A 5 14.49 -19.40 -44.37
N ARG A 6 14.14 -19.82 -43.14
CA ARG A 6 12.76 -19.71 -42.62
C ARG A 6 12.65 -18.55 -41.64
N HIS A 7 11.94 -17.53 -42.07
CA HIS A 7 11.49 -16.39 -41.26
C HIS A 7 10.35 -16.82 -40.32
N TYR A 8 10.49 -16.53 -39.03
CA TYR A 8 9.35 -16.46 -38.11
C TYR A 8 8.76 -15.04 -38.20
N ARG A 9 7.52 -14.94 -38.69
CA ARG A 9 6.69 -13.73 -38.57
C ARG A 9 6.00 -13.77 -37.21
N LEU A 10 6.28 -12.77 -36.38
CA LEU A 10 5.47 -12.40 -35.21
C LEU A 10 4.08 -11.96 -35.68
N GLY A 11 3.04 -12.66 -35.22
CA GLY A 11 1.66 -12.24 -35.33
C GLY A 11 1.13 -11.84 -33.96
N LEU A 12 1.07 -10.53 -33.69
CA LEU A 12 0.24 -9.98 -32.62
C LEU A 12 -1.23 -10.26 -32.94
N ARG A 13 -1.92 -11.00 -32.06
CA ARG A 13 -3.38 -10.90 -31.90
C ARG A 13 -3.79 -11.07 -30.43
N SER A 14 -4.11 -9.93 -29.82
CA SER A 14 -5.27 -9.68 -28.94
C SER A 14 -5.86 -10.89 -28.20
N LEU A 15 -5.70 -10.89 -26.87
CA LEU A 15 -6.70 -11.43 -25.94
C LEU A 15 -6.80 -10.49 -24.73
N VAL A 16 -7.71 -9.51 -24.85
CA VAL A 16 -8.27 -8.77 -23.73
C VAL A 16 -9.17 -9.72 -22.93
N ARG A 17 -8.82 -10.02 -21.68
CA ARG A 17 -9.77 -10.44 -20.64
C ARG A 17 -9.39 -9.84 -19.28
N HIS A 18 -10.28 -8.96 -18.83
CA HIS A 18 -10.34 -8.14 -17.61
C HIS A 18 -9.70 -8.67 -16.31
N PRO A 19 -9.08 -7.80 -15.47
CA PRO A 19 -8.88 -8.07 -14.05
C PRO A 19 -10.02 -7.45 -13.23
N ARG A 20 -11.03 -8.25 -12.87
CA ARG A 20 -12.12 -7.86 -11.96
C ARG A 20 -11.78 -8.01 -10.46
N LYS A 21 -10.53 -8.31 -10.10
CA LYS A 21 -10.15 -8.62 -8.70
C LYS A 21 -9.57 -7.45 -7.91
N TRP A 22 -9.17 -6.36 -8.58
CA TRP A 22 -8.61 -5.17 -7.91
C TRP A 22 -9.66 -4.32 -7.16
N TYR A 23 -10.93 -4.36 -7.56
CA TYR A 23 -11.98 -3.48 -7.01
C TYR A 23 -12.58 -3.98 -5.69
N ALA A 24 -12.41 -5.26 -5.33
CA ALA A 24 -12.97 -5.83 -4.12
C ALA A 24 -12.12 -5.57 -2.86
N TRP A 25 -10.84 -5.20 -3.01
CA TRP A 25 -9.94 -4.93 -1.88
C TRP A 25 -9.94 -3.46 -1.47
N TYR A 26 -10.04 -2.52 -2.41
CA TYR A 26 -10.09 -1.07 -2.13
C TYR A 26 -11.33 -0.65 -1.32
N THR A 27 -12.45 -1.34 -1.48
CA THR A 27 -13.69 -1.07 -0.72
C THR A 27 -13.63 -1.63 0.71
N SER A 28 -12.74 -2.58 1.00
CA SER A 28 -12.47 -3.09 2.36
C SER A 28 -11.69 -2.07 3.19
N THR A 29 -10.69 -1.43 2.60
CA THR A 29 -9.80 -0.45 3.27
C THR A 29 -10.51 0.87 3.60
N LEU A 30 -11.45 1.31 2.74
CA LEU A 30 -12.31 2.47 3.03
C LEU A 30 -13.26 2.18 4.19
N ASN A 31 -13.81 0.97 4.29
CA ASN A 31 -14.69 0.57 5.39
C ASN A 31 -13.93 0.40 6.72
N SER A 32 -12.68 -0.07 6.71
CA SER A 32 -11.86 -0.17 7.93
C SER A 32 -11.37 1.19 8.43
N MET A 33 -11.03 2.12 7.53
CA MET A 33 -10.70 3.50 7.88
C MET A 33 -11.92 4.28 8.41
N LEU A 34 -13.12 4.06 7.84
CA LEU A 34 -14.37 4.63 8.36
C LEU A 34 -14.75 4.02 9.73
N ALA A 35 -14.49 2.73 9.95
CA ALA A 35 -14.72 2.07 11.22
C ALA A 35 -13.77 2.58 12.33
N GLN A 36 -12.48 2.79 12.03
CA GLN A 36 -11.52 3.36 12.99
C GLN A 36 -11.83 4.82 13.34
N ARG A 37 -12.27 5.63 12.36
CA ARG A 37 -12.74 7.02 12.61
C ARG A 37 -14.00 7.05 13.48
N SER A 38 -14.91 6.10 13.30
CA SER A 38 -16.14 6.01 14.11
C SER A 38 -15.85 5.65 15.58
N TRP A 39 -14.87 4.78 15.83
CA TRP A 39 -14.43 4.43 17.18
C TRP A 39 -13.71 5.57 17.90
N LEU A 40 -12.84 6.32 17.20
CA LEU A 40 -12.13 7.46 17.79
C LEU A 40 -13.09 8.62 18.12
N ILE A 41 -14.11 8.86 17.30
CA ILE A 41 -15.17 9.84 17.58
C ILE A 41 -16.02 9.39 18.77
N ALA A 42 -16.39 8.10 18.85
CA ALA A 42 -17.12 7.57 20.01
C ALA A 42 -16.32 7.67 21.32
N LEU A 43 -15.01 7.41 21.28
CA LEU A 43 -14.12 7.56 22.43
C LEU A 43 -13.99 9.04 22.85
N ALA A 44 -13.89 9.97 21.90
CA ALA A 44 -13.82 11.40 22.17
C ALA A 44 -15.13 11.94 22.76
N VAL A 45 -16.29 11.48 22.28
CA VAL A 45 -17.60 11.84 22.86
C VAL A 45 -17.78 11.24 24.26
N ALA A 46 -17.33 10.01 24.49
CA ALA A 46 -17.35 9.39 25.82
C ALA A 46 -16.42 10.13 26.81
N LEU A 47 -15.22 10.53 26.39
CA LEU A 47 -14.32 11.36 27.22
C LEU A 47 -14.91 12.74 27.50
N ALA A 48 -15.55 13.38 26.50
CA ALA A 48 -16.21 14.68 26.68
C ALA A 48 -17.41 14.60 27.65
N LEU A 49 -18.15 13.49 27.67
CA LEU A 49 -19.24 13.27 28.64
C LEU A 49 -18.73 12.98 30.06
N VAL A 50 -17.56 12.33 30.20
CA VAL A 50 -16.91 12.12 31.50
C VAL A 50 -16.32 13.42 32.05
N VAL A 51 -15.68 14.24 31.21
CA VAL A 51 -15.14 15.55 31.61
C VAL A 51 -16.25 16.57 31.86
N GLY A 52 -17.33 16.54 31.07
CA GLY A 52 -18.52 17.38 31.27
C GLY A 52 -19.37 16.98 32.48
N GLY A 53 -19.43 15.68 32.82
CA GLY A 53 -20.14 15.17 33.99
C GLY A 53 -19.46 15.52 35.33
N VAL A 54 -18.15 15.75 35.33
CA VAL A 54 -17.40 16.19 36.53
C VAL A 54 -17.55 17.70 36.78
N ALA A 55 -17.92 18.49 35.76
CA ALA A 55 -18.12 19.94 35.91
C ALA A 55 -19.49 20.35 36.49
N VAL A 56 -20.47 19.45 36.57
CA VAL A 56 -21.85 19.76 37.02
C VAL A 56 -22.10 19.49 38.52
N LEU A 57 -21.12 18.92 39.25
CA LEU A 57 -21.28 18.54 40.66
C LEU A 57 -20.64 19.50 41.70
N LEU A 58 -20.11 20.64 41.27
CA LEU A 58 -19.56 21.66 42.18
C LEU A 58 -20.06 23.05 41.81
N GLN A 59 -21.33 23.33 42.12
CA GLN A 59 -21.79 24.66 42.53
C GLN A 59 -23.23 24.57 43.06
N HIS A 60 -23.38 24.72 44.37
CA HIS A 60 -24.67 25.03 45.00
C HIS A 60 -24.49 26.18 45.99
N SER A 61 -25.59 26.93 46.09
CA SER A 61 -25.94 27.96 47.08
C SER A 61 -25.42 29.38 46.81
N SER A 62 -26.29 30.25 46.28
CA SER A 62 -26.94 31.29 47.10
C SER A 62 -28.21 31.84 46.41
N THR A 63 -29.26 32.00 47.22
CA THR A 63 -30.61 32.53 47.02
C THR A 63 -30.65 34.05 46.72
N HIS A 64 -31.53 34.62 45.87
CA HIS A 64 -32.86 35.20 46.18
C HIS A 64 -33.40 36.05 44.97
N PRO A 65 -34.67 36.54 44.92
CA PRO A 65 -35.57 36.28 43.79
C PRO A 65 -36.16 37.50 43.03
N LEU A 66 -36.85 37.17 41.91
CA LEU A 66 -38.02 37.80 41.24
C LEU A 66 -37.97 39.26 40.77
N VAL A 67 -38.16 39.48 39.46
CA VAL A 67 -39.17 40.40 38.88
C VAL A 67 -39.65 39.88 37.51
N ASN A 68 -40.95 39.59 37.42
CA ASN A 68 -41.71 39.39 36.18
C ASN A 68 -41.94 40.74 35.50
N HIS A 69 -41.73 40.86 34.19
CA HIS A 69 -42.51 41.78 33.34
C HIS A 69 -42.75 41.16 31.97
N ALA A 70 -44.02 40.90 31.70
CA ALA A 70 -44.57 40.54 30.40
C ALA A 70 -44.72 41.81 29.54
N ALA A 71 -44.32 41.74 28.27
CA ALA A 71 -44.69 42.74 27.27
C ALA A 71 -44.93 42.07 25.91
N SER A 72 -46.21 42.06 25.55
CA SER A 72 -46.86 41.92 24.24
C SER A 72 -46.01 42.03 22.97
N VAL A 73 -46.14 41.01 22.11
CA VAL A 73 -45.77 41.02 20.69
C VAL A 73 -46.98 41.47 19.86
N PRO A 74 -46.88 42.42 18.91
CA PRO A 74 -47.89 42.62 17.90
C PRO A 74 -47.59 41.80 16.63
N ASN A 75 -48.64 41.11 16.18
CA ASN A 75 -48.80 40.49 14.87
C ASN A 75 -48.43 41.43 13.72
N THR A 76 -47.59 40.97 12.80
CA THR A 76 -47.53 41.50 11.42
C THR A 76 -47.75 40.36 10.43
N THR A 77 -48.88 40.46 9.74
CA THR A 77 -49.37 39.66 8.63
C THR A 77 -48.44 39.71 7.41
N LEU A 78 -48.06 38.54 6.89
CA LEU A 78 -47.45 38.34 5.57
C LEU A 78 -48.53 38.37 4.47
N PRO A 79 -48.34 39.06 3.33
CA PRO A 79 -49.16 38.85 2.15
C PRO A 79 -48.64 37.71 1.27
N ALA A 80 -49.60 37.01 0.65
CA ALA A 80 -49.46 35.84 -0.23
C ALA A 80 -48.78 36.14 -1.58
N PRO A 81 -48.27 35.12 -2.31
CA PRO A 81 -47.45 35.31 -3.50
C PRO A 81 -48.29 35.62 -4.73
N THR A 82 -47.86 36.59 -5.54
CA THR A 82 -48.48 36.94 -6.82
C THR A 82 -47.81 36.17 -7.95
N ASN A 83 -48.58 35.31 -8.62
CA ASN A 83 -48.24 34.71 -9.91
C ASN A 83 -48.23 35.79 -10.99
N LEU A 84 -47.15 35.89 -11.76
CA LEU A 84 -47.22 36.37 -13.15
C LEU A 84 -46.19 35.64 -14.03
N SER A 85 -46.72 34.76 -14.87
CA SER A 85 -46.07 34.19 -16.03
C SER A 85 -46.08 35.21 -17.18
N THR A 86 -44.92 35.55 -17.73
CA THR A 86 -44.78 35.86 -19.15
C THR A 86 -43.43 35.38 -19.65
N SER A 87 -43.52 34.46 -20.60
CA SER A 87 -42.43 33.83 -21.32
C SER A 87 -41.72 34.84 -22.20
N THR A 88 -40.40 34.94 -22.08
CA THR A 88 -39.54 35.46 -23.16
C THR A 88 -38.40 34.48 -23.30
N SER A 89 -38.51 33.62 -24.31
CA SER A 89 -37.51 32.65 -24.71
C SER A 89 -36.28 33.39 -25.27
N VAL A 90 -35.27 33.60 -24.43
CA VAL A 90 -33.91 33.81 -24.91
C VAL A 90 -33.32 32.42 -25.10
N ILE A 91 -33.31 31.94 -26.35
CA ILE A 91 -32.46 30.82 -26.74
C ILE A 91 -31.03 31.37 -26.77
N ALA A 92 -30.35 31.35 -25.63
CA ALA A 92 -28.91 31.45 -25.59
C ALA A 92 -28.35 30.03 -25.79
N SER A 93 -28.13 29.68 -27.06
CA SER A 93 -27.33 28.53 -27.44
C SER A 93 -25.86 28.83 -27.17
N SER A 94 -25.39 28.50 -25.98
CA SER A 94 -24.01 28.07 -25.79
C SER A 94 -23.98 27.17 -24.56
N SER A 95 -23.67 25.89 -24.79
CA SER A 95 -23.01 25.12 -23.73
C SER A 95 -21.85 25.98 -23.23
N PRO A 96 -21.63 26.14 -21.91
CA PRO A 96 -20.49 26.88 -21.42
C PRO A 96 -19.24 26.40 -22.17
N GLU A 97 -18.46 27.34 -22.70
CA GLU A 97 -17.23 27.01 -23.44
C GLU A 97 -16.43 26.02 -22.61
N SER A 98 -16.25 24.81 -23.15
CA SER A 98 -15.50 23.75 -22.49
C SER A 98 -14.13 23.62 -23.14
N ARG A 99 -13.09 23.58 -22.31
CA ARG A 99 -11.70 23.43 -22.72
C ARG A 99 -11.09 22.24 -22.01
N ASN A 100 -10.74 21.20 -22.78
CA ASN A 100 -10.05 20.05 -22.23
C ASN A 100 -8.61 20.42 -21.82
N LEU A 101 -8.18 19.93 -20.67
CA LEU A 101 -6.82 20.05 -20.13
C LEU A 101 -6.00 18.78 -20.42
N THR A 102 -6.65 17.63 -20.55
CA THR A 102 -6.05 16.36 -21.01
C THR A 102 -6.63 15.90 -22.34
N SER A 103 -5.89 15.07 -23.08
CA SER A 103 -6.30 14.57 -24.41
C SER A 103 -7.52 13.65 -24.38
N ASP A 104 -7.71 12.91 -23.28
CA ASP A 104 -8.87 12.06 -23.04
C ASP A 104 -10.08 12.84 -22.48
N GLY A 105 -9.91 14.12 -22.17
CA GLY A 105 -10.95 14.95 -21.57
C GLY A 105 -11.23 14.66 -20.10
N GLN A 106 -10.40 13.84 -19.43
CA GLN A 106 -10.50 13.59 -18.00
C GLN A 106 -10.50 14.91 -17.22
N PHE A 107 -9.51 15.77 -17.43
CA PHE A 107 -9.52 17.11 -16.87
C PHE A 107 -10.00 18.12 -17.90
N HIS A 108 -10.95 18.96 -17.52
CA HIS A 108 -11.45 20.02 -18.40
C HIS A 108 -11.97 21.21 -17.59
N ILE A 109 -12.09 22.35 -18.24
CA ILE A 109 -12.70 23.55 -17.69
C ILE A 109 -14.01 23.78 -18.43
N ALA A 110 -15.12 23.95 -17.73
CA ALA A 110 -16.37 24.40 -18.32
C ALA A 110 -16.82 25.69 -17.62
N GLY A 111 -16.88 26.79 -18.39
CA GLY A 111 -17.12 28.11 -17.82
C GLY A 111 -15.98 28.54 -16.89
N SER A 112 -16.24 28.61 -15.58
CA SER A 112 -15.26 29.01 -14.55
C SER A 112 -14.93 27.88 -13.56
N VAL A 113 -15.29 26.64 -13.88
CA VAL A 113 -15.11 25.48 -13.00
C VAL A 113 -14.15 24.49 -13.64
N VAL A 114 -13.21 23.98 -12.86
CA VAL A 114 -12.31 22.89 -13.23
C VAL A 114 -12.96 21.56 -12.84
N TYR A 115 -12.88 20.57 -13.72
CA TYR A 115 -13.46 19.24 -13.54
C TYR A 115 -12.38 18.15 -13.66
N ASP A 116 -12.55 17.11 -12.84
CA ASP A 116 -11.95 15.78 -12.97
C ASP A 116 -13.08 14.77 -13.30
N GLY A 117 -13.14 14.32 -14.55
CA GLY A 117 -14.25 13.56 -15.09
C GLY A 117 -15.55 14.34 -14.95
N SER A 118 -16.49 13.82 -14.17
CA SER A 118 -17.76 14.50 -13.88
C SER A 118 -17.76 15.29 -12.58
N PHE A 119 -16.63 15.32 -11.85
CA PHE A 119 -16.51 15.96 -10.54
C PHE A 119 -15.90 17.34 -10.65
N ALA A 120 -16.60 18.36 -10.17
CA ALA A 120 -16.01 19.69 -10.03
C ALA A 120 -14.94 19.67 -8.93
N ILE A 121 -13.82 20.35 -9.16
CA ILE A 121 -12.75 20.54 -8.18
C ILE A 121 -13.03 21.85 -7.43
N PRO A 122 -13.57 21.81 -6.20
CA PRO A 122 -14.02 23.02 -5.53
C PRO A 122 -12.84 23.92 -5.17
N GLY A 123 -12.96 25.22 -5.49
CA GLY A 123 -11.94 26.21 -5.16
C GLY A 123 -10.75 26.28 -6.11
N ALA A 124 -10.68 25.40 -7.11
CA ALA A 124 -9.65 25.44 -8.14
C ALA A 124 -9.76 26.70 -9.01
N ASP A 125 -8.64 27.41 -9.21
CA ASP A 125 -8.58 28.56 -10.11
C ASP A 125 -8.37 28.10 -11.56
N PRO A 126 -9.40 28.17 -12.44
CA PRO A 126 -9.29 27.73 -13.83
C PRO A 126 -8.24 28.50 -14.65
N ARG A 127 -7.81 29.68 -14.20
CA ARG A 127 -6.80 30.49 -14.92
C ARG A 127 -5.38 30.05 -14.65
N SER A 128 -5.13 29.45 -13.49
CA SER A 128 -3.78 29.02 -13.07
C SER A 128 -3.64 27.52 -12.86
N PHE A 129 -4.73 26.76 -13.03
CA PHE A 129 -4.75 25.31 -12.88
C PHE A 129 -3.77 24.58 -13.83
N LYS A 130 -3.02 23.65 -13.26
CA LYS A 130 -1.99 22.84 -13.91
C LYS A 130 -2.07 21.40 -13.43
N ILE A 131 -1.92 20.48 -14.36
CA ILE A 131 -1.76 19.05 -14.07
C ILE A 131 -0.26 18.83 -13.87
N LEU A 132 0.14 18.44 -12.66
CA LEU A 132 1.53 18.16 -12.33
C LEU A 132 1.91 16.73 -12.70
N TYR A 133 0.98 15.79 -12.50
CA TYR A 133 1.12 14.41 -12.93
C TYR A 133 -0.26 13.78 -13.14
N TYR A 134 -0.40 13.04 -14.24
CA TYR A 134 -1.58 12.27 -14.60
C TYR A 134 -1.16 11.09 -15.50
N SER A 135 -1.71 9.90 -15.24
CA SER A 135 -1.45 8.71 -16.03
C SER A 135 -2.73 7.92 -16.30
N PRO A 136 -3.28 7.92 -17.52
CA PRO A 136 -4.52 7.19 -17.83
C PRO A 136 -4.34 5.67 -17.82
N GLN A 137 -3.08 5.19 -17.85
CA GLN A 137 -2.75 3.77 -17.88
C GLN A 137 -2.61 3.18 -16.47
N HIS A 138 -2.27 4.01 -15.48
CA HIS A 138 -2.02 3.61 -14.12
C HIS A 138 -3.12 4.15 -13.21
N HIS A 139 -3.56 3.38 -12.22
CA HIS A 139 -4.54 3.84 -11.24
C HIS A 139 -3.86 4.60 -10.08
N THR A 140 -2.70 5.20 -10.33
CA THR A 140 -1.94 5.96 -9.35
C THR A 140 -2.64 7.30 -9.05
N LYS A 141 -2.31 7.92 -7.90
CA LYS A 141 -2.91 9.21 -7.56
C LYS A 141 -2.30 10.31 -8.44
N TRP A 142 -3.13 11.17 -9.03
CA TRP A 142 -2.69 12.34 -9.79
C TRP A 142 -2.52 13.56 -8.91
N TYR A 143 -1.58 14.41 -9.31
CA TYR A 143 -1.31 15.68 -8.65
C TYR A 143 -1.67 16.83 -9.56
N GLU A 144 -2.39 17.79 -9.01
CA GLU A 144 -2.75 19.03 -9.67
C GLU A 144 -2.34 20.23 -8.83
N SER A 145 -2.33 21.43 -9.41
CA SER A 145 -2.06 22.66 -8.66
C SER A 145 -2.71 23.85 -9.33
N ASP A 146 -2.91 24.90 -8.56
CA ASP A 146 -3.09 26.26 -9.06
C ASP A 146 -2.13 27.20 -8.31
N ASN A 147 -2.28 28.52 -8.45
CA ASN A 147 -1.38 29.45 -7.77
C ASN A 147 -1.50 29.46 -6.23
N ALA A 148 -2.58 28.90 -5.67
CA ALA A 148 -2.88 28.93 -4.24
C ALA A 148 -2.83 27.54 -3.58
N HIS A 149 -3.12 26.47 -4.31
CA HIS A 149 -3.28 25.13 -3.76
C HIS A 149 -2.57 24.06 -4.60
N VAL A 150 -2.15 23.00 -3.92
CA VAL A 150 -1.80 21.72 -4.54
C VAL A 150 -2.93 20.75 -4.24
N TYR A 151 -3.26 19.90 -5.20
CA TYR A 151 -4.33 18.93 -5.12
C TYR A 151 -3.78 17.53 -5.36
N LEU A 152 -4.45 16.55 -4.74
CA LEU A 152 -4.26 15.13 -4.98
C LEU A 152 -5.63 14.50 -5.19
N GLN A 153 -5.88 14.02 -6.40
CA GLN A 153 -7.19 13.48 -6.78
C GLN A 153 -8.31 14.44 -6.36
N THR A 154 -8.19 15.71 -6.74
CA THR A 154 -9.13 16.81 -6.44
C THR A 154 -9.14 17.34 -4.99
N ASN A 155 -8.48 16.67 -4.04
CA ASN A 155 -8.43 17.13 -2.65
C ASN A 155 -7.26 18.09 -2.43
N VAL A 156 -7.53 19.24 -1.82
CA VAL A 156 -6.48 20.19 -1.42
C VAL A 156 -5.53 19.52 -0.43
N LEU A 157 -4.23 19.62 -0.69
CA LEU A 157 -3.16 19.25 0.24
C LEU A 157 -2.95 20.39 1.24
N PRO A 158 -3.33 20.21 2.52
CA PRO A 158 -3.22 21.29 3.50
C PRO A 158 -1.77 21.74 3.70
N GLY A 159 -1.53 23.05 3.62
CA GLY A 159 -0.23 23.64 3.88
C GLY A 159 0.82 23.43 2.78
N ALA A 160 0.46 22.78 1.68
CA ALA A 160 1.34 22.63 0.52
C ALA A 160 1.61 23.98 -0.14
N ASP A 161 2.86 24.19 -0.54
CA ASP A 161 3.29 25.37 -1.28
C ASP A 161 3.36 25.07 -2.79
N PRO A 162 2.40 25.55 -3.60
CA PRO A 162 2.35 25.25 -5.02
C PRO A 162 3.58 25.75 -5.80
N SER A 163 4.23 26.80 -5.30
CA SER A 163 5.38 27.40 -5.98
C SER A 163 6.67 26.58 -5.89
N SER A 164 6.76 25.69 -4.89
CA SER A 164 7.94 24.85 -4.64
C SER A 164 7.63 23.35 -4.63
N PHE A 165 6.35 22.96 -4.82
CA PHE A 165 5.91 21.58 -4.81
C PHE A 165 6.55 20.77 -5.96
N ARG A 166 7.08 19.61 -5.62
CA ARG A 166 7.72 18.68 -6.56
C ARG A 166 7.46 17.25 -6.14
N ILE A 167 7.00 16.46 -7.11
CA ILE A 167 6.80 15.01 -6.97
C ILE A 167 8.17 14.32 -6.99
N ILE A 168 8.33 13.28 -6.16
CA ILE A 168 9.47 12.37 -6.24
C ILE A 168 9.07 11.18 -7.11
N TYR A 169 9.78 10.99 -8.21
CA TYR A 169 9.51 9.93 -9.17
C TYR A 169 10.39 8.72 -8.93
N GLU A 170 9.88 7.55 -9.27
CA GLU A 170 10.69 6.36 -9.46
C GLU A 170 11.38 6.39 -10.83
N LYS A 171 12.49 5.64 -10.96
CA LYS A 171 13.35 5.71 -12.15
C LYS A 171 12.90 4.77 -13.26
N ALA A 172 12.21 3.69 -12.92
CA ALA A 172 11.94 2.58 -13.83
C ALA A 172 11.02 2.98 -15.00
N ASP A 173 9.95 3.71 -14.70
CA ASP A 173 8.89 4.08 -15.64
C ASP A 173 8.48 5.57 -15.55
N GLY A 174 9.08 6.32 -14.62
CA GLY A 174 8.78 7.74 -14.41
C GLY A 174 7.46 7.98 -13.67
N GLU A 175 6.93 6.96 -12.99
CA GLU A 175 5.75 7.08 -12.14
C GLU A 175 6.09 7.75 -10.79
N PRO A 176 5.11 8.34 -10.08
CA PRO A 176 5.32 8.90 -8.76
C PRO A 176 5.60 7.80 -7.74
N SER A 177 6.64 7.99 -6.93
CA SER A 177 6.97 7.12 -5.79
C SER A 177 5.92 7.11 -4.66
N GLY A 178 4.82 7.86 -4.81
CA GLY A 178 3.89 8.22 -3.72
C GLY A 178 4.37 9.39 -2.85
N TYR A 179 5.67 9.73 -2.87
CA TYR A 179 6.22 10.85 -2.12
C TYR A 179 6.29 12.15 -2.93
N ALA A 180 6.16 13.28 -2.25
CA ALA A 180 6.38 14.61 -2.79
C ALA A 180 6.98 15.53 -1.72
N VAL A 181 7.55 16.65 -2.14
CA VAL A 181 8.10 17.67 -1.23
C VAL A 181 7.72 19.07 -1.70
N ASP A 182 7.63 20.00 -0.77
CA ASP A 182 7.74 21.44 -1.04
C ASP A 182 8.90 22.01 -0.20
N ARG A 183 9.10 23.33 -0.19
CA ARG A 183 10.21 23.93 0.56
C ARG A 183 10.16 23.72 2.09
N LYS A 184 9.02 23.34 2.66
CA LYS A 184 8.79 23.21 4.12
C LYS A 184 8.41 21.79 4.56
N HIS A 185 7.76 21.02 3.70
CA HIS A 185 7.17 19.74 4.07
C HIS A 185 7.52 18.64 3.06
N ALA A 186 7.60 17.41 3.56
CA ALA A 186 7.48 16.21 2.75
C ALA A 186 6.08 15.62 2.90
N TYR A 187 5.63 14.87 1.90
CA TYR A 187 4.32 14.27 1.82
C TYR A 187 4.43 12.82 1.37
N TYR A 188 3.56 11.96 1.90
CA TYR A 188 3.33 10.61 1.43
C TYR A 188 1.84 10.45 1.09
N PHE A 189 1.53 10.23 -0.18
CA PHE A 189 0.15 10.13 -0.70
C PHE A 189 -0.80 11.22 -0.22
N GLY A 190 -0.28 12.45 -0.07
CA GLY A 190 -1.00 13.65 0.34
C GLY A 190 -0.92 13.97 1.83
N ASP A 191 -0.56 13.00 2.67
CA ASP A 191 -0.38 13.21 4.10
C ASP A 191 1.01 13.79 4.37
N GLN A 192 1.08 14.83 5.22
CA GLN A 192 2.37 15.40 5.61
C GLN A 192 3.19 14.39 6.42
N VAL A 193 4.46 14.24 6.06
CA VAL A 193 5.46 13.48 6.84
C VAL A 193 5.97 14.39 7.96
N PRO A 194 5.59 14.15 9.23
CA PRO A 194 5.87 15.10 10.31
C PRO A 194 7.38 15.23 10.56
N ASN A 195 7.83 16.48 10.73
CA ASN A 195 9.22 16.84 11.05
C ASN A 195 10.29 16.46 10.01
N ALA A 196 9.87 16.00 8.82
CA ALA A 196 10.78 15.69 7.73
C ALA A 196 11.57 16.93 7.28
N ASP A 197 12.82 16.70 6.86
CA ASP A 197 13.68 17.70 6.24
C ASP A 197 13.55 17.61 4.71
N PRO A 198 12.68 18.41 4.07
CA PRO A 198 12.42 18.32 2.64
C PRO A 198 13.65 18.60 1.78
N ALA A 199 14.65 19.33 2.30
CA ALA A 199 15.85 19.66 1.55
C ALA A 199 16.76 18.43 1.35
N THR A 200 16.64 17.43 2.22
CA THR A 200 17.46 16.20 2.19
C THR A 200 16.65 14.94 1.99
N PHE A 201 15.33 15.07 1.82
CA PHE A 201 14.41 13.95 1.69
C PHE A 201 14.66 13.16 0.40
N SER A 202 14.75 11.84 0.52
CA SER A 202 15.06 10.91 -0.55
C SER A 202 14.30 9.60 -0.38
N VAL A 203 13.76 9.06 -1.46
CA VAL A 203 13.10 7.75 -1.46
C VAL A 203 14.14 6.69 -1.83
N LEU A 204 14.14 5.58 -1.10
CA LEU A 204 15.01 4.44 -1.42
C LEU A 204 14.38 3.67 -2.57
N LEU A 205 15.16 3.50 -3.63
CA LEU A 205 14.76 2.75 -4.82
C LEU A 205 15.45 1.40 -4.81
N ASP A 206 14.74 0.36 -5.25
CA ASP A 206 15.30 -0.96 -5.44
C ASP A 206 16.28 -1.02 -6.63
N ALA A 207 16.86 -2.21 -6.87
CA ALA A 207 17.82 -2.40 -7.96
C ALA A 207 17.24 -2.16 -9.36
N MET A 208 15.91 -2.23 -9.52
CA MET A 208 15.20 -1.93 -10.77
C MET A 208 14.81 -0.46 -10.89
N GLY A 209 14.98 0.31 -9.81
CA GLY A 209 14.64 1.72 -9.75
C GLY A 209 13.18 1.99 -9.40
N PHE A 210 12.44 0.99 -8.90
CA PHE A 210 11.10 1.20 -8.34
C PHE A 210 11.19 1.75 -6.92
N ALA A 211 10.22 2.57 -6.54
CA ALA A 211 10.14 3.12 -5.19
C ALA A 211 9.77 2.04 -4.17
N THR A 212 10.54 1.96 -3.09
CA THR A 212 10.20 1.12 -1.94
C THR A 212 9.32 1.88 -0.95
N ALA A 213 8.84 1.20 0.09
CA ALA A 213 8.17 1.84 1.22
C ALA A 213 9.08 2.82 1.99
N PHE A 214 10.41 2.69 1.85
CA PHE A 214 11.38 3.42 2.65
C PHE A 214 11.80 4.75 2.02
N ALA A 215 11.93 5.76 2.89
CA ALA A 215 12.52 7.04 2.58
C ALA A 215 13.43 7.48 3.72
N THR A 216 14.35 8.41 3.45
CA THR A 216 15.23 9.00 4.45
C THR A 216 15.37 10.49 4.23
N ASP A 217 15.72 11.19 5.29
CA ASP A 217 16.31 12.52 5.20
C ASP A 217 17.56 12.57 6.09
N SER A 218 18.13 13.76 6.31
CA SER A 218 19.33 13.92 7.13
C SER A 218 19.14 13.59 8.63
N ARG A 219 17.89 13.43 9.09
CA ARG A 219 17.51 13.33 10.51
C ARG A 219 16.82 12.00 10.85
N ALA A 220 16.11 11.39 9.91
CA ALA A 220 15.34 10.17 10.16
C ALA A 220 15.18 9.28 8.93
N ALA A 221 14.91 8.02 9.19
CA ALA A 221 14.37 7.07 8.22
C ALA A 221 12.86 6.95 8.41
N TYR A 222 12.15 6.70 7.32
CA TYR A 222 10.70 6.63 7.26
C TYR A 222 10.26 5.39 6.50
N MET A 223 9.10 4.86 6.86
CA MET A 223 8.35 3.89 6.08
C MET A 223 6.96 4.47 5.84
N ASN A 224 6.57 4.61 4.57
CA ASN A 224 5.26 5.13 4.17
C ASN A 224 4.90 6.47 4.88
N GLY A 225 5.88 7.37 4.99
CA GLY A 225 5.74 8.65 5.67
C GLY A 225 5.72 8.60 7.21
N ILE A 226 5.93 7.43 7.83
CA ILE A 226 6.01 7.27 9.28
C ILE A 226 7.46 7.09 9.70
N VAL A 227 7.91 7.85 10.69
CA VAL A 227 9.28 7.74 11.22
C VAL A 227 9.54 6.34 11.78
N ILE A 228 10.71 5.78 11.47
CA ILE A 228 11.21 4.52 12.04
C ILE A 228 12.02 4.88 13.30
N PRO A 229 11.52 4.63 14.51
CA PRO A 229 12.18 5.09 15.73
C PRO A 229 13.54 4.41 15.92
N GLY A 230 14.57 5.22 16.18
CA GLY A 230 15.92 4.72 16.49
C GLY A 230 16.77 4.30 15.28
N ALA A 231 16.23 4.35 14.06
CA ALA A 231 17.00 4.09 12.86
C ALA A 231 18.08 5.15 12.63
N ASP A 232 19.27 4.73 12.19
CA ASP A 232 20.36 5.64 11.79
C ASP A 232 20.20 6.04 10.32
N PRO A 233 19.66 7.24 10.00
CA PRO A 233 19.39 7.65 8.61
C PRO A 233 20.65 7.71 7.74
N ARG A 234 21.84 7.88 8.34
CA ARG A 234 23.10 7.97 7.59
C ARG A 234 23.59 6.62 7.10
N ARG A 235 23.15 5.55 7.76
CA ARG A 235 23.50 4.17 7.41
C ARG A 235 22.32 3.37 6.88
N PHE A 236 21.13 3.99 6.82
CA PHE A 236 19.92 3.33 6.38
C PHE A 236 19.97 3.05 4.88
N ALA A 237 19.91 1.78 4.51
CA ALA A 237 20.03 1.32 3.13
C ALA A 237 19.21 0.05 2.93
N LEU A 238 18.80 -0.22 1.68
CA LEU A 238 18.18 -1.51 1.34
C LEU A 238 19.18 -2.66 1.49
N ILE A 239 18.67 -3.82 1.88
CA ILE A 239 19.40 -5.08 1.70
C ILE A 239 19.51 -5.34 0.19
N PRO A 240 20.69 -5.75 -0.32
CA PRO A 240 20.81 -6.14 -1.72
C PRO A 240 19.77 -7.18 -2.13
N ASP A 241 19.34 -7.12 -3.39
CA ASP A 241 18.33 -8.00 -3.99
C ASP A 241 16.90 -7.86 -3.42
N SER A 242 16.72 -7.07 -2.36
CA SER A 242 15.41 -6.61 -1.91
C SER A 242 14.69 -5.86 -3.03
N ILE A 243 13.47 -6.28 -3.32
CA ILE A 243 12.62 -5.73 -4.37
C ILE A 243 11.24 -5.38 -3.82
N GLY A 244 10.54 -4.50 -4.51
CA GLY A 244 9.11 -4.29 -4.27
C GLY A 244 8.76 -3.70 -2.90
N SER A 245 7.48 -3.86 -2.53
CA SER A 245 6.88 -3.25 -1.33
C SER A 245 7.26 -3.94 -0.01
N ASP A 246 7.72 -5.18 -0.09
CA ASP A 246 8.11 -6.01 1.08
C ASP A 246 9.62 -5.98 1.32
N SER A 247 10.22 -4.85 0.91
CA SER A 247 11.66 -4.69 0.94
C SER A 247 12.25 -4.80 2.35
N TYR A 248 13.46 -5.35 2.43
CA TYR A 248 14.29 -5.34 3.61
C TYR A 248 15.25 -4.15 3.54
N ALA A 249 15.39 -3.46 4.67
CA ALA A 249 16.37 -2.40 4.86
C ALA A 249 17.21 -2.68 6.10
N LYS A 250 18.31 -1.96 6.26
CA LYS A 250 19.20 -2.05 7.40
C LYS A 250 19.82 -0.73 7.74
N ASP A 251 20.26 -0.60 8.98
CA ASP A 251 21.30 0.34 9.35
C ASP A 251 22.52 -0.42 9.89
N GLY A 252 23.37 0.25 10.68
CA GLY A 252 24.55 -0.39 11.28
C GLY A 252 24.24 -1.38 12.41
N THR A 253 23.00 -1.44 12.88
CA THR A 253 22.58 -2.12 14.12
C THR A 253 21.36 -3.02 13.96
N HIS A 254 20.45 -2.69 13.05
CA HIS A 254 19.18 -3.38 12.88
C HIS A 254 18.92 -3.73 11.42
N VAL A 255 18.14 -4.79 11.22
CA VAL A 255 17.48 -5.11 9.95
C VAL A 255 15.99 -4.83 10.13
N TYR A 256 15.41 -4.20 9.13
CA TYR A 256 14.03 -3.76 9.06
C TYR A 256 13.35 -4.43 7.88
N THR A 257 12.07 -4.69 8.02
CA THR A 257 11.18 -5.13 6.94
C THR A 257 9.81 -4.51 7.16
N THR A 258 8.95 -4.59 6.15
CA THR A 258 7.61 -4.03 6.16
C THR A 258 6.58 -5.15 6.29
N ASP A 259 5.57 -4.97 7.14
CA ASP A 259 4.47 -5.95 7.32
C ASP A 259 3.11 -5.33 6.99
N PHE A 260 2.86 -5.04 5.70
CA PHE A 260 1.68 -4.30 5.20
C PHE A 260 1.53 -2.85 5.70
N ALA A 261 1.69 -2.60 7.01
CA ALA A 261 1.37 -1.34 7.67
C ALA A 261 2.40 -0.87 8.70
N THR A 262 3.31 -1.73 9.18
CA THR A 262 4.32 -1.33 10.16
C THR A 262 5.73 -1.73 9.72
N THR A 263 6.71 -1.08 10.35
CA THR A 263 8.12 -1.47 10.22
C THR A 263 8.43 -2.44 11.35
N THR A 264 8.88 -3.64 10.99
CA THR A 264 9.32 -4.63 11.96
C THR A 264 10.84 -4.69 11.99
N VAL A 265 11.40 -4.64 13.20
CA VAL A 265 12.81 -4.91 13.45
C VAL A 265 13.01 -6.42 13.60
N ILE A 266 13.84 -7.00 12.75
CA ILE A 266 14.18 -8.42 12.81
C ILE A 266 15.15 -8.64 13.97
N THR A 267 14.61 -9.10 15.09
CA THR A 267 15.36 -9.19 16.34
C THR A 267 16.50 -10.20 16.23
N GLY A 268 17.72 -9.77 16.54
CA GLY A 268 18.91 -10.61 16.52
C GLY A 268 19.52 -10.85 15.13
N ALA A 269 18.97 -10.26 14.08
CA ALA A 269 19.60 -10.23 12.76
C ALA A 269 20.93 -9.47 12.79
N ASP A 270 21.97 -10.04 12.18
CA ASP A 270 23.23 -9.37 11.93
C ASP A 270 23.15 -8.56 10.63
N PRO A 271 23.08 -7.21 10.68
CA PRO A 271 22.89 -6.40 9.48
C PRO A 271 24.04 -6.54 8.49
N SER A 272 25.26 -6.90 8.95
CA SER A 272 26.44 -6.98 8.09
C SER A 272 26.44 -8.21 7.16
N SER A 273 25.68 -9.24 7.52
CA SER A 273 25.63 -10.53 6.81
C SER A 273 24.23 -10.97 6.40
N PHE A 274 23.21 -10.15 6.67
CA PHE A 274 21.82 -10.47 6.33
C PHE A 274 21.60 -10.52 4.81
N SER A 275 20.93 -11.56 4.34
CA SER A 275 20.55 -11.77 2.94
C SER A 275 19.23 -12.52 2.82
N ILE A 276 18.48 -12.25 1.76
CA ILE A 276 17.21 -12.91 1.46
C ILE A 276 17.49 -14.24 0.76
N ILE A 277 16.77 -15.31 1.12
CA ILE A 277 16.88 -16.62 0.48
C ILE A 277 15.77 -16.76 -0.57
N TYR A 278 16.13 -16.57 -1.83
CA TYR A 278 15.21 -16.73 -2.95
C TYR A 278 15.01 -18.20 -3.35
N SER A 279 13.82 -18.48 -3.88
CA SER A 279 13.58 -19.72 -4.62
C SER A 279 14.36 -19.71 -5.92
N ALA A 280 15.11 -20.78 -6.20
CA ALA A 280 15.73 -20.96 -7.53
C ALA A 280 14.68 -21.05 -8.66
N SER A 281 13.44 -21.44 -8.35
CA SER A 281 12.33 -21.56 -9.29
C SER A 281 11.60 -20.23 -9.54
N PHE A 282 11.78 -19.25 -8.65
CA PHE A 282 11.22 -17.91 -8.78
C PHE A 282 12.35 -16.89 -8.55
N PRO A 283 13.15 -16.58 -9.58
CA PRO A 283 14.09 -15.47 -9.46
C PRO A 283 13.31 -14.20 -9.10
N PRO A 284 13.96 -13.21 -8.46
CA PRO A 284 13.33 -11.99 -7.94
C PRO A 284 12.45 -11.24 -8.97
N TYR A 285 12.61 -11.50 -10.26
CA TYR A 285 11.92 -10.78 -11.33
C TYR A 285 10.53 -11.31 -11.73
N SER A 286 9.83 -12.08 -10.89
CA SER A 286 8.48 -12.56 -11.22
C SER A 286 7.41 -11.49 -10.98
N ILE A 287 7.30 -10.59 -11.95
CA ILE A 287 6.37 -9.44 -12.13
C ILE A 287 4.84 -9.73 -12.02
N ASN A 288 4.43 -10.89 -11.50
CA ASN A 288 3.01 -11.26 -11.39
C ASN A 288 2.49 -11.40 -9.94
N GLY A 289 3.09 -10.68 -8.99
CA GLY A 289 2.44 -10.39 -7.70
C GLY A 289 2.32 -11.56 -6.72
N GLY A 290 3.27 -12.49 -6.75
CA GLY A 290 3.41 -13.54 -5.73
C GLY A 290 4.79 -13.47 -5.09
N GLU A 291 5.06 -12.42 -4.31
CA GLU A 291 6.28 -12.35 -3.50
C GLU A 291 6.07 -13.16 -2.22
N VAL A 292 6.93 -14.15 -2.01
CA VAL A 292 6.93 -15.01 -0.83
C VAL A 292 8.37 -15.18 -0.35
N ASP A 293 9.00 -14.05 -0.03
CA ASP A 293 10.32 -13.96 0.60
C ASP A 293 10.21 -14.33 2.09
N PHE A 294 9.80 -15.57 2.35
CA PHE A 294 9.62 -16.08 3.72
C PHE A 294 10.93 -16.36 4.43
N PHE A 295 12.01 -16.57 3.69
CA PHE A 295 13.28 -16.99 4.25
C PHE A 295 14.35 -15.93 4.02
N ALA A 296 15.10 -15.67 5.09
CA ALA A 296 16.33 -14.89 5.04
C ALA A 296 17.38 -15.60 5.89
N GLU A 297 18.63 -15.20 5.77
CA GLU A 297 19.71 -15.67 6.64
C GLU A 297 20.65 -14.55 7.01
N ASP A 298 21.40 -14.79 8.08
CA ASP A 298 22.60 -14.02 8.38
C ASP A 298 23.76 -14.98 8.67
N LYS A 299 24.90 -14.47 9.17
CA LYS A 299 26.03 -15.32 9.53
C LYS A 299 25.68 -16.37 10.60
N ASN A 300 24.70 -16.13 11.46
CA ASN A 300 24.36 -16.93 12.63
C ASN A 300 23.27 -17.97 12.34
N THR A 301 22.22 -17.63 11.59
CA THR A 301 21.02 -18.46 11.47
C THR A 301 20.19 -18.16 10.22
N VAL A 302 19.11 -18.93 10.05
CA VAL A 302 18.04 -18.69 9.07
C VAL A 302 16.85 -18.09 9.79
N TYR A 303 16.13 -17.21 9.11
CA TYR A 303 14.90 -16.60 9.56
C TYR A 303 13.75 -17.14 8.71
N PHE A 304 12.64 -17.48 9.35
CA PHE A 304 11.36 -17.74 8.70
C PHE A 304 10.38 -16.67 9.18
N ASP A 305 9.76 -15.93 8.25
CA ASP A 305 8.79 -14.88 8.57
C ASP A 305 9.32 -13.95 9.67
N GLN A 306 10.55 -13.44 9.49
CA GLN A 306 11.22 -12.52 10.41
C GLN A 306 11.66 -13.14 11.77
N HIS A 307 11.39 -14.42 12.00
CA HIS A 307 11.73 -15.12 13.24
C HIS A 307 12.93 -16.07 13.06
N PRO A 308 13.93 -16.06 13.96
CA PRO A 308 15.09 -16.94 13.84
C PRO A 308 14.72 -18.41 14.08
N MET A 309 15.14 -19.28 13.17
CA MET A 309 14.96 -20.73 13.24
C MET A 309 16.03 -21.37 14.14
N ARG A 310 15.61 -21.93 15.28
CA ARG A 310 16.53 -22.54 16.25
C ARG A 310 17.02 -23.91 15.79
N GLY A 311 18.34 -24.14 15.89
CA GLY A 311 18.96 -25.45 15.65
C GLY A 311 19.04 -25.85 14.17
N VAL A 312 18.78 -24.92 13.25
CA VAL A 312 18.92 -25.13 11.81
C VAL A 312 20.39 -25.32 11.44
N ASP A 313 20.69 -26.31 10.61
CA ASP A 313 21.96 -26.37 9.89
C ASP A 313 21.89 -25.46 8.67
N LYS A 314 22.25 -24.19 8.87
CA LYS A 314 22.24 -23.16 7.83
C LYS A 314 23.00 -23.58 6.57
N THR A 315 24.09 -24.32 6.72
CA THR A 315 24.97 -24.67 5.60
C THR A 315 24.30 -25.62 4.59
N THR A 316 23.29 -26.37 5.04
CA THR A 316 22.54 -27.32 4.22
C THR A 316 21.06 -26.97 4.13
N PHE A 317 20.66 -25.82 4.66
CA PHE A 317 19.29 -25.36 4.66
C PHE A 317 18.79 -25.09 3.25
N SER A 318 17.57 -25.51 2.96
CA SER A 318 16.93 -25.38 1.67
C SER A 318 15.42 -25.26 1.85
N PRO A 319 14.81 -24.12 1.47
CA PRO A 319 13.37 -24.05 1.30
C PRO A 319 12.92 -25.05 0.24
N LEU A 320 11.79 -25.73 0.48
CA LEU A 320 11.23 -26.68 -0.47
C LEU A 320 10.13 -26.00 -1.27
N TYR A 321 10.10 -26.24 -2.57
CA TYR A 321 9.13 -25.64 -3.49
C TYR A 321 8.38 -26.73 -4.26
N TYR A 322 7.20 -26.39 -4.77
CA TYR A 322 6.46 -27.28 -5.65
C TYR A 322 7.25 -27.52 -6.94
N ASN A 323 7.29 -28.76 -7.39
CA ASN A 323 7.85 -29.09 -8.69
C ASN A 323 6.85 -28.69 -9.80
N THR A 324 7.10 -27.53 -10.41
CA THR A 324 6.27 -26.95 -11.47
C THR A 324 6.21 -27.80 -12.74
N ASP A 325 7.20 -28.67 -12.98
CA ASP A 325 7.19 -29.57 -14.14
C ASP A 325 6.18 -30.72 -14.00
N SER A 326 5.74 -31.00 -12.77
CA SER A 326 4.88 -32.14 -12.44
C SER A 326 3.42 -31.79 -12.15
N CYS A 327 3.04 -30.50 -12.11
CA CYS A 327 1.67 -30.09 -11.83
C CYS A 327 1.09 -29.14 -12.87
N ALA A 328 0.19 -29.66 -13.72
CA ALA A 328 -0.56 -28.85 -14.70
C ALA A 328 -1.62 -27.91 -14.06
N ARG A 329 -1.86 -28.02 -12.74
CA ARG A 329 -2.81 -27.23 -11.95
C ARG A 329 -2.37 -27.09 -10.49
N CYS A 330 -1.09 -26.85 -10.21
CA CYS A 330 -0.79 -26.27 -8.89
C CYS A 330 -1.54 -24.94 -8.79
N PRO A 331 -2.05 -24.54 -7.62
CA PRO A 331 -2.33 -23.14 -7.38
C PRO A 331 -1.02 -22.41 -7.69
N ASN A 332 -1.04 -21.62 -8.75
CA ASN A 332 0.06 -20.71 -9.01
C ASN A 332 0.22 -19.91 -7.71
N ASP A 333 1.44 -19.90 -7.16
CA ASP A 333 1.83 -18.96 -6.09
C ASP A 333 1.42 -19.32 -4.65
N GLU A 334 0.96 -20.55 -4.35
CA GLU A 334 0.77 -20.97 -2.94
C GLU A 334 2.07 -21.55 -2.38
N TRP A 335 2.62 -20.91 -1.35
CA TRP A 335 3.74 -21.44 -0.59
C TRP A 335 3.33 -22.65 0.25
N ASN A 336 4.14 -23.71 0.21
CA ASN A 336 3.77 -25.02 0.77
C ASN A 336 4.09 -25.19 2.26
N GLY A 337 4.86 -24.29 2.85
CA GLY A 337 5.20 -24.38 4.27
C GLY A 337 6.49 -25.11 4.60
N TYR A 338 7.06 -25.90 3.68
CA TYR A 338 8.14 -26.81 4.03
C TYR A 338 9.53 -26.26 3.70
N SER A 339 10.48 -26.60 4.56
CA SER A 339 11.91 -26.43 4.33
C SER A 339 12.66 -27.58 4.97
N LYS A 340 13.95 -27.74 4.68
CA LYS A 340 14.78 -28.79 5.29
C LYS A 340 16.22 -28.36 5.44
N ASP A 341 16.93 -29.04 6.32
CA ASP A 341 18.39 -29.09 6.31
C ASP A 341 18.86 -30.55 6.19
N ARG A 342 20.14 -30.82 6.46
CA ARG A 342 20.69 -32.19 6.40
C ARG A 342 20.06 -33.16 7.41
N TYR A 343 19.53 -32.66 8.52
CA TYR A 343 19.10 -33.44 9.68
C TYR A 343 17.60 -33.41 9.92
N HIS A 344 16.93 -32.34 9.51
CA HIS A 344 15.55 -32.03 9.88
C HIS A 344 14.73 -31.61 8.66
N VAL A 345 13.43 -31.88 8.76
CA VAL A 345 12.41 -31.26 7.93
C VAL A 345 11.61 -30.31 8.81
N TYR A 346 11.27 -29.15 8.26
CA TYR A 346 10.50 -28.12 8.93
C TYR A 346 9.17 -27.92 8.21
N TYR A 347 8.14 -27.64 8.99
CA TYR A 347 6.92 -27.00 8.50
C TYR A 347 6.77 -25.65 9.19
N LEU A 348 6.73 -24.59 8.40
CA LEU A 348 6.95 -23.21 8.79
C LEU A 348 8.35 -23.07 9.42
N GLN A 349 8.41 -22.98 10.75
CA GLN A 349 9.63 -22.93 11.54
C GLN A 349 9.83 -24.17 12.44
N ASN A 350 8.87 -25.09 12.46
CA ASN A 350 8.84 -26.19 13.43
C ASN A 350 9.41 -27.46 12.83
N VAL A 351 10.35 -28.10 13.55
CA VAL A 351 10.86 -29.43 13.20
C VAL A 351 9.70 -30.44 13.19
N ILE A 352 9.61 -31.22 12.12
CA ILE A 352 8.71 -32.37 12.01
C ILE A 352 9.43 -33.60 12.60
N PRO A 353 9.04 -34.09 13.79
CA PRO A 353 9.78 -35.17 14.44
C PRO A 353 9.72 -36.46 13.62
N GLY A 354 10.89 -37.06 13.39
CA GLY A 354 11.02 -38.35 12.70
C GLY A 354 10.92 -38.29 11.16
N ALA A 355 10.78 -37.11 10.56
CA ALA A 355 10.83 -36.95 9.11
C ALA A 355 12.23 -37.22 8.56
N ASP A 356 12.31 -37.99 7.48
CA ASP A 356 13.57 -38.34 6.81
C ASP A 356 13.96 -37.25 5.79
N ALA A 357 14.76 -36.28 6.23
CA ALA A 357 15.19 -35.13 5.42
C ALA A 357 15.90 -35.53 4.10
N ALA A 358 16.52 -36.71 4.06
CA ALA A 358 17.20 -37.23 2.88
C ALA A 358 16.24 -37.62 1.74
N SER A 359 15.07 -38.15 2.06
CA SER A 359 14.06 -38.58 1.07
C SER A 359 12.81 -37.71 1.03
N PHE A 360 12.72 -36.67 1.85
CA PHE A 360 11.56 -35.78 1.91
C PHE A 360 11.35 -35.03 0.59
N THR A 361 10.12 -35.07 0.08
CA THR A 361 9.69 -34.42 -1.16
C THR A 361 8.30 -33.80 -1.00
N ILE A 362 8.09 -32.65 -1.63
CA ILE A 362 6.76 -32.04 -1.76
C ILE A 362 5.99 -32.79 -2.84
N HIS A 363 4.76 -33.18 -2.52
CA HIS A 363 3.94 -34.07 -3.34
C HIS A 363 2.65 -33.37 -3.73
N ILE A 364 2.57 -32.87 -4.97
CA ILE A 364 1.30 -32.50 -5.62
C ILE A 364 1.32 -33.07 -7.03
N THR A 365 0.53 -34.10 -7.29
CA THR A 365 0.06 -34.31 -8.67
C THR A 365 -1.45 -34.41 -8.73
N ALA A 366 -2.01 -33.91 -9.83
CA ALA A 366 -3.42 -34.10 -10.15
C ALA A 366 -3.78 -35.59 -10.33
N ALA A 367 -2.80 -36.46 -10.61
CA ALA A 367 -2.98 -37.91 -10.67
C ALA A 367 -3.14 -38.53 -9.27
N ASP A 368 -2.66 -37.88 -8.21
CA ASP A 368 -2.80 -38.36 -6.83
C ASP A 368 -4.19 -38.19 -6.24
N SER A 369 -5.01 -37.31 -6.84
CA SER A 369 -6.46 -37.25 -6.58
C SER A 369 -7.20 -38.50 -7.05
N GLN A 370 -6.59 -39.30 -7.95
CA GLN A 370 -7.14 -40.55 -8.48
C GLN A 370 -6.49 -41.79 -7.83
N GLN A 371 -5.37 -41.64 -7.11
CA GLN A 371 -4.66 -42.73 -6.42
C GLN A 371 -4.51 -42.45 -4.90
N GLY A 372 -5.62 -42.38 -4.17
CA GLY A 372 -5.65 -42.71 -2.74
C GLY A 372 -4.76 -41.93 -1.76
N THR A 373 -4.25 -40.75 -2.11
CA THR A 373 -3.30 -39.99 -1.26
C THR A 373 -3.94 -39.28 -0.06
N ASN A 374 -5.25 -39.42 0.18
CA ASN A 374 -5.97 -38.92 1.37
C ASN A 374 -5.65 -37.47 1.81
N GLY A 375 -5.23 -36.58 0.89
CA GLY A 375 -4.89 -35.19 1.22
C GLY A 375 -3.45 -34.94 1.69
N ALA A 376 -2.51 -35.83 1.38
CA ALA A 376 -1.08 -35.60 1.58
C ALA A 376 -0.56 -34.46 0.68
N ASP A 377 0.29 -33.58 1.22
CA ASP A 377 1.00 -32.52 0.49
C ASP A 377 2.52 -32.73 0.42
N ALA A 378 3.05 -33.69 1.19
CA ALA A 378 4.44 -34.10 1.17
C ALA A 378 4.60 -35.57 1.60
N LYS A 379 5.78 -36.13 1.35
CA LYS A 379 6.14 -37.50 1.74
C LYS A 379 7.63 -37.64 1.97
N ASP A 380 7.99 -38.66 2.72
CA ASP A 380 9.34 -39.22 2.73
C ASP A 380 9.28 -40.74 2.47
N ARG A 381 10.38 -41.46 2.67
CA ARG A 381 10.43 -42.92 2.47
C ARG A 381 9.59 -43.74 3.45
N TYR A 382 9.14 -43.15 4.55
CA TYR A 382 8.44 -43.83 5.65
C TYR A 382 7.00 -43.34 5.81
N HIS A 383 6.71 -42.07 5.51
CA HIS A 383 5.46 -41.42 5.86
C HIS A 383 4.88 -40.53 4.76
N LEU A 384 3.57 -40.29 4.85
CA LEU A 384 2.86 -39.21 4.16
C LEU A 384 2.54 -38.08 5.14
N TYR A 385 2.62 -36.84 4.66
CA TYR A 385 2.42 -35.64 5.45
C TYR A 385 1.31 -34.76 4.88
N SER A 386 0.62 -34.04 5.76
CA SER A 386 -0.29 -32.94 5.44
C SER A 386 -0.04 -31.80 6.43
N GLN A 387 0.36 -30.63 5.95
CA GLN A 387 0.63 -29.43 6.75
C GLN A 387 1.53 -29.69 7.97
N GLY A 388 2.64 -30.39 7.73
CA GLY A 388 3.64 -30.74 8.75
C GLY A 388 3.26 -31.91 9.66
N LYS A 389 2.12 -32.58 9.44
CA LYS A 389 1.65 -33.70 10.27
C LYS A 389 1.69 -35.01 9.50
N VAL A 390 2.16 -36.07 10.16
CA VAL A 390 2.09 -37.44 9.63
C VAL A 390 0.63 -37.87 9.53
N ILE A 391 0.23 -38.41 8.37
CA ILE A 391 -1.12 -38.93 8.11
C ILE A 391 -1.15 -40.39 7.69
N GLN A 392 -0.01 -40.97 7.28
CA GLN A 392 0.12 -42.38 6.95
C GLN A 392 1.57 -42.85 7.11
#